data_AF-A0A076PS52-F1
#
_entry.id   AF-A0A076PS52-F1
#
_cell.length_a   1.000
_cell.length_b   1.000
_cell.length_c   1.000
_cell.angle_alpha   90.00
_cell.angle_beta   90.00
_cell.angle_gamma   90.00
#
_symmetry.space_group_name_H-M   'P 1'
#
loop_
_entity.id
_entity.type
_entity.pdbx_description
1 polymer ?
#
loop_
_entity_poly.entity_id
_entity_poly.type
_entity_poly.pdbx_seq_one_letter_code
_entity_poly.pdbx_strand_id
1 'polypeptide(L)'
;MYAAISEKPFIGWGWLNLGAAQQNFTVNIGGAENMDHAHNLFLDLMIWFGVPVGGVIAIALIFWMVRSLHGNIIAKGNEKSVITSQCAILLILPIAVHSMLEYPFAYMYFMLPCVFFMGVVEGNTKFLKLISSNFKKLIWIFIFLSLVLSVVVGREYLKIENDFRASLLEEQFYTKDDELHQYASSSLILSQYQGLVKVLRTTPSSDIDEENVESARIISKRFPWLITMRQYYLFLLKMGKCDEAKNQELIIESFFGRFGILKAEEYSIKYNLTGICN
;
A
#
# COMPACT_ATOMS: atom_id res chain seq x y z
N MET A 1 16.09 0.55 -2.64
CA MET A 1 15.30 0.72 -3.87
C MET A 1 15.95 0.11 -5.11
N TYR A 2 17.19 0.50 -5.47
CA TYR A 2 17.87 -0.08 -6.64
C TYR A 2 17.94 -1.62 -6.62
N ALA A 3 18.36 -2.22 -5.50
CA ALA A 3 18.39 -3.68 -5.34
C ALA A 3 17.02 -4.34 -5.61
N ALA A 4 15.93 -3.74 -5.13
CA ALA A 4 14.58 -4.24 -5.35
C ALA A 4 14.17 -4.21 -6.82
N ILE A 5 14.51 -3.13 -7.54
CA ILE A 5 14.23 -3.02 -8.99
C ILE A 5 15.07 -4.03 -9.77
N SER A 6 16.36 -4.18 -9.42
CA SER A 6 17.27 -5.12 -10.09
C SER A 6 16.86 -6.58 -9.90
N GLU A 7 16.23 -6.93 -8.78
CA GLU A 7 15.75 -8.29 -8.48
C GLU A 7 14.51 -8.67 -9.31
N LYS A 8 13.55 -7.75 -9.44
CA LYS A 8 12.30 -7.99 -10.17
C LYS A 8 12.05 -6.91 -11.23
N PRO A 9 12.94 -6.76 -12.23
CA PRO A 9 12.89 -5.63 -13.14
C PRO A 9 11.70 -5.65 -14.09
N PHE A 10 11.11 -6.82 -14.38
CA PHE A 10 10.03 -6.94 -15.36
C PHE A 10 8.63 -6.86 -14.76
N ILE A 11 8.39 -7.59 -13.67
CA ILE A 11 7.04 -7.75 -13.07
C ILE A 11 6.89 -6.88 -11.81
N GLY A 12 8.00 -6.48 -11.19
CA GLY A 12 7.99 -5.79 -9.91
C GLY A 12 7.59 -6.68 -8.74
N TRP A 13 7.28 -6.04 -7.63
CA TRP A 13 6.92 -6.66 -6.35
C TRP A 13 5.41 -6.73 -6.13
N GLY A 14 4.62 -6.10 -7.01
CA GLY A 14 3.18 -5.91 -6.88
C GLY A 14 2.84 -4.56 -6.27
N TRP A 15 1.64 -4.08 -6.59
CA TRP A 15 1.10 -2.81 -6.10
C TRP A 15 1.19 -2.72 -4.57
N LEU A 16 1.84 -1.69 -4.04
CA LEU A 16 2.01 -1.43 -2.59
C LEU A 16 2.76 -2.54 -1.81
N ASN A 17 3.60 -3.35 -2.47
CA ASN A 17 4.41 -4.39 -1.81
C ASN A 17 5.87 -3.95 -1.59
N LEU A 18 6.10 -2.69 -1.22
CA LEU A 18 7.45 -2.20 -0.92
C LEU A 18 8.04 -2.89 0.32
N GLY A 19 7.23 -3.14 1.36
CA GLY A 19 7.66 -3.86 2.56
C GLY A 19 8.23 -5.25 2.27
N ALA A 20 7.60 -5.97 1.34
CA ALA A 20 8.08 -7.28 0.87
C ALA A 20 9.44 -7.17 0.16
N ALA A 21 9.63 -6.10 -0.62
CA ALA A 21 10.89 -5.81 -1.28
C ALA A 21 11.98 -5.46 -0.26
N GLN A 22 11.68 -4.61 0.73
CA GLN A 22 12.63 -4.23 1.76
C GLN A 22 13.06 -5.44 2.60
N GLN A 23 12.12 -6.27 3.06
CA GLN A 23 12.41 -7.48 3.84
C GLN A 23 13.37 -8.43 3.13
N ASN A 24 13.34 -8.51 1.80
CA ASN A 24 14.24 -9.38 1.03
C ASN A 24 15.71 -8.92 1.09
N PHE A 25 15.98 -7.64 1.33
CA PHE A 25 17.33 -7.08 1.30
C PHE A 25 17.80 -6.53 2.65
N THR A 26 16.89 -6.36 3.62
CA THR A 26 17.18 -5.65 4.88
C THR A 26 18.31 -6.28 5.68
N VAL A 27 18.38 -7.62 5.70
CA VAL A 27 19.42 -8.38 6.42
C VAL A 27 20.80 -8.18 5.77
N ASN A 28 20.86 -8.02 4.44
CA ASN A 28 22.12 -7.91 3.71
C ASN A 28 22.65 -6.47 3.60
N ILE A 29 21.74 -5.48 3.56
CA ILE A 29 22.10 -4.07 3.38
C ILE A 29 22.27 -3.35 4.72
N GLY A 30 21.52 -3.75 5.76
CA GLY A 30 21.53 -3.11 7.07
C GLY A 30 20.98 -1.68 7.07
N GLY A 31 20.58 -1.19 8.25
CA GLY A 31 20.19 0.22 8.45
C GLY A 31 19.03 0.71 7.59
N ALA A 32 18.16 -0.20 7.13
CA ALA A 32 17.00 0.17 6.33
C ALA A 32 15.92 0.72 7.25
N GLU A 33 15.56 2.00 7.06
CA GLU A 33 14.34 2.51 7.66
C GLU A 33 13.14 1.76 7.11
N ASN A 34 12.16 1.50 7.97
CA ASN A 34 10.91 0.91 7.58
C ASN A 34 10.09 1.96 6.81
N MET A 35 9.77 1.68 5.54
CA MET A 35 9.16 2.66 4.64
C MET A 35 8.02 2.01 3.86
N ASP A 36 6.83 2.60 3.92
CA ASP A 36 5.70 2.16 3.10
C ASP A 36 5.84 2.60 1.64
N HIS A 37 6.64 3.65 1.36
CA HIS A 37 6.87 4.23 0.04
C HIS A 37 8.34 4.63 -0.19
N ALA A 38 8.75 4.73 -1.46
CA ALA A 38 10.10 5.18 -1.84
C ALA A 38 10.29 6.71 -1.83
N HIS A 39 9.27 7.46 -1.41
CA HIS A 39 9.22 8.94 -1.48
C HIS A 39 9.45 9.48 -2.90
N ASN A 40 9.19 8.65 -3.91
CA ASN A 40 9.30 9.04 -5.30
C ASN A 40 8.36 8.17 -6.14
N LEU A 41 7.33 8.79 -6.71
CA LEU A 41 6.30 8.14 -7.53
C LEU A 41 6.90 7.24 -8.61
N PHE A 42 7.96 7.67 -9.30
CA PHE A 42 8.52 6.89 -10.39
C PHE A 42 9.27 5.66 -9.89
N LEU A 43 9.98 5.77 -8.76
CA LEU A 43 10.60 4.61 -8.12
C LEU A 43 9.54 3.63 -7.62
N ASP A 44 8.47 4.12 -6.99
CA ASP A 44 7.37 3.27 -6.53
C ASP A 44 6.67 2.57 -7.71
N LEU A 45 6.42 3.25 -8.83
CA LEU A 45 5.87 2.63 -10.04
C LEU A 45 6.76 1.49 -10.57
N MET A 46 8.08 1.70 -10.61
CA MET A 46 9.03 0.67 -11.06
C MET A 46 9.13 -0.50 -10.07
N ILE A 47 9.07 -0.23 -8.77
CA ILE A 47 9.09 -1.29 -7.75
C ILE A 47 7.79 -2.10 -7.81
N TRP A 48 6.64 -1.46 -7.98
CA TRP A 48 5.34 -2.14 -7.99
C TRP A 48 5.09 -2.96 -9.24
N PHE A 49 5.39 -2.40 -10.41
CA PHE A 49 5.00 -2.99 -11.70
C PHE A 49 6.19 -3.41 -12.58
N GLY A 50 7.41 -3.21 -12.12
CA GLY A 50 8.61 -3.37 -12.94
C GLY A 50 8.85 -2.19 -13.87
N VAL A 51 10.03 -2.18 -14.48
CA VAL A 51 10.50 -1.18 -15.43
C VAL A 51 9.62 -1.09 -16.68
N PRO A 52 9.12 -2.19 -17.30
CA PRO A 52 8.30 -2.08 -18.51
C PRO A 52 6.99 -1.33 -18.26
N VAL A 53 6.18 -1.80 -17.31
CA VAL A 53 4.86 -1.22 -17.03
C VAL A 53 5.00 0.10 -16.27
N GLY A 54 5.81 0.13 -15.21
CA GLY A 54 6.07 1.34 -14.44
C GLY A 54 6.71 2.45 -15.28
N GLY A 55 7.63 2.09 -16.19
CA GLY A 55 8.25 3.03 -17.12
C GLY A 55 7.27 3.58 -18.15
N VAL A 56 6.38 2.76 -18.73
CA VAL A 56 5.33 3.25 -19.64
C VAL A 56 4.40 4.23 -18.93
N ILE A 57 3.97 3.93 -17.70
CA ILE A 57 3.14 4.84 -16.90
C ILE A 57 3.90 6.14 -16.61
N ALA A 58 5.16 6.05 -16.19
CA ALA A 58 6.01 7.21 -15.93
C ALA A 58 6.16 8.11 -17.17
N ILE A 59 6.47 7.52 -18.32
CA ILE A 59 6.58 8.24 -19.59
C ILE A 59 5.25 8.88 -19.96
N ALA A 60 4.12 8.19 -19.79
CA ALA A 60 2.80 8.75 -20.09
C ALA A 60 2.47 9.95 -19.20
N LEU A 61 2.79 9.88 -17.90
CA LEU A 61 2.60 10.99 -16.95
C LEU A 61 3.50 12.19 -17.29
N ILE A 62 4.78 11.93 -17.59
CA ILE A 62 5.73 12.97 -17.98
C ILE A 62 5.30 13.61 -19.30
N PHE A 63 4.94 12.79 -20.30
CA PHE A 63 4.45 13.27 -21.59
C PHE A 63 3.17 14.10 -21.42
N TRP A 64 2.23 13.65 -20.61
CA TRP A 64 1.01 14.39 -20.31
C TRP A 64 1.32 15.74 -19.66
N MET A 65 2.22 15.77 -18.66
CA MET A 65 2.63 16.99 -17.99
C MET A 65 3.32 17.96 -18.96
N VAL A 66 4.30 17.48 -19.73
CA VAL A 66 5.03 18.26 -20.73
C VAL A 66 4.07 18.81 -21.79
N ARG A 67 3.18 17.97 -22.35
CA ARG A 67 2.17 18.40 -23.33
C ARG A 67 1.22 19.44 -22.74
N SER A 68 0.79 19.26 -21.49
CA SER A 68 -0.13 20.18 -20.81
C SER A 68 0.53 21.54 -20.55
N LEU A 69 1.79 21.54 -20.13
CA LEU A 69 2.60 22.76 -19.95
C LEU A 69 2.79 23.47 -21.30
N HIS A 70 3.24 22.78 -22.34
CA HIS A 70 3.48 23.38 -23.65
C HIS A 70 2.18 23.89 -24.29
N GLY A 71 1.11 23.10 -24.24
CA GLY A 71 -0.16 23.43 -24.88
C GLY A 71 -0.93 24.57 -24.21
N ASN A 72 -0.76 24.79 -22.90
CA ASN A 72 -1.56 25.78 -22.16
C ASN A 72 -0.75 26.98 -21.65
N ILE A 73 0.55 26.83 -21.34
CA ILE A 73 1.38 27.94 -20.85
C ILE A 73 1.99 28.73 -22.02
N ILE A 74 2.35 28.06 -23.12
CA ILE A 74 2.92 28.73 -24.30
C ILE A 74 1.81 29.33 -25.18
N ALA A 75 0.57 28.81 -25.09
CA ALA A 75 -0.58 29.40 -25.76
C ALA A 75 -0.88 30.79 -25.20
N LYS A 76 -0.49 31.82 -25.96
CA LYS A 76 -0.81 33.22 -25.67
C LYS A 76 -2.29 33.47 -25.97
N GLY A 77 -3.08 33.76 -24.95
CA GLY A 77 -4.49 34.14 -25.11
C GLY A 77 -5.15 34.49 -23.80
N ASN A 78 -6.00 35.52 -23.81
CA ASN A 78 -6.75 35.98 -22.62
C ASN A 78 -8.13 35.29 -22.52
N GLU A 79 -8.32 34.16 -23.21
CA GLU A 79 -9.55 33.40 -23.12
C GLU A 79 -9.68 32.77 -21.73
N LYS A 80 -10.88 32.83 -21.14
CA LYS A 80 -11.15 32.28 -19.81
C LYS A 80 -10.77 30.79 -19.70
N SER A 81 -10.96 30.01 -20.77
CA SER A 81 -10.60 28.59 -20.86
C SER A 81 -9.10 28.37 -20.67
N VAL A 82 -8.26 29.16 -21.35
CA VAL A 82 -6.79 29.08 -21.28
C VAL A 82 -6.31 29.41 -19.87
N ILE A 83 -6.81 30.51 -19.29
CA ILE A 83 -6.48 30.91 -17.91
C ILE A 83 -6.88 29.81 -16.92
N THR A 84 -8.06 29.22 -17.09
CA THR A 84 -8.53 28.11 -16.23
C THR A 84 -7.60 26.90 -16.30
N SER A 85 -7.17 26.49 -17.50
CA SER A 85 -6.18 25.40 -17.66
C SER A 85 -4.85 25.73 -16.98
N GLN A 86 -4.36 26.96 -17.13
CA GLN A 86 -3.11 27.41 -16.52
C GLN A 86 -3.19 27.34 -14.99
N CYS A 87 -4.27 27.85 -14.39
CA CYS A 87 -4.52 27.74 -12.96
C CYS A 87 -4.58 26.28 -12.49
N ALA A 88 -5.27 25.40 -13.23
CA ALA A 88 -5.35 23.98 -12.90
C ALA A 88 -3.95 23.31 -12.91
N ILE A 89 -3.10 23.61 -13.89
CA ILE A 89 -1.72 23.11 -13.94
C ILE A 89 -0.90 23.61 -12.74
N LEU A 90 -1.04 24.89 -12.39
CA LEU A 90 -0.35 25.46 -11.22
C LEU A 90 -0.76 24.81 -9.90
N LEU A 91 -1.98 24.25 -9.81
CA LEU A 91 -2.43 23.49 -8.64
C LEU A 91 -1.90 22.05 -8.63
N ILE A 92 -1.70 21.44 -9.80
CA ILE A 92 -1.15 20.07 -9.92
C ILE A 92 0.37 20.06 -9.69
N LEU A 93 1.08 21.08 -10.17
CA LEU A 93 2.54 21.12 -10.21
C LEU A 93 3.20 20.90 -8.84
N PRO A 94 2.77 21.56 -7.74
CA PRO A 94 3.34 21.30 -6.41
C PRO A 94 3.19 19.84 -6.00
N ILE A 95 2.01 19.24 -6.21
CA ILE A 95 1.76 17.85 -5.85
C ILE A 95 2.62 16.91 -6.69
N ALA A 96 2.81 17.19 -7.98
CA ALA A 96 3.69 16.42 -8.85
C ALA A 96 5.17 16.50 -8.39
N VAL A 97 5.65 17.69 -8.03
CA VAL A 97 7.02 17.89 -7.51
C VAL A 97 7.20 17.19 -6.17
N HIS A 98 6.28 17.40 -5.23
CA HIS A 98 6.31 16.72 -3.94
C HIS A 98 6.15 15.20 -4.09
N SER A 99 5.48 14.69 -5.12
CA SER A 99 5.41 13.24 -5.41
C SER A 99 6.75 12.63 -5.84
N MET A 100 7.77 13.45 -6.14
CA MET A 100 9.13 12.98 -6.44
C MET A 100 10.09 13.07 -5.26
N LEU A 101 9.71 13.80 -4.21
CA LEU A 101 10.53 14.05 -3.02
C LEU A 101 9.94 13.42 -1.75
N GLU A 102 8.62 13.25 -1.75
CA GLU A 102 7.78 12.69 -0.72
C GLU A 102 6.73 11.79 -1.40
N TYR A 103 5.62 11.49 -0.75
CA TYR A 103 4.59 10.60 -1.27
C TYR A 103 3.15 11.15 -1.16
N PRO A 104 2.88 12.45 -1.46
CA PRO A 104 1.50 12.97 -1.48
C PRO A 104 0.58 12.19 -2.42
N PHE A 105 1.12 11.55 -3.48
CA PHE A 105 0.37 10.69 -4.38
C PHE A 105 -0.28 9.47 -3.68
N ALA A 106 0.24 9.05 -2.52
CA ALA A 106 -0.33 7.94 -1.77
C ALA A 106 -1.63 8.32 -1.05
N TYR A 107 -1.93 9.62 -0.93
CA TYR A 107 -3.08 10.12 -0.19
C TYR A 107 -4.21 10.56 -1.11
N MET A 108 -5.39 9.97 -0.89
CA MET A 108 -6.58 10.22 -1.73
C MET A 108 -7.01 11.69 -1.74
N TYR A 109 -6.85 12.42 -0.63
CA TYR A 109 -7.21 13.83 -0.54
C TYR A 109 -6.29 14.77 -1.35
N PHE A 110 -5.07 14.34 -1.71
CA PHE A 110 -4.23 15.04 -2.69
C PHE A 110 -4.55 14.57 -4.12
N MET A 111 -4.75 13.27 -4.31
CA MET A 111 -4.99 12.68 -5.64
C MET A 111 -6.33 13.08 -6.25
N LEU A 112 -7.41 13.16 -5.45
CA LEU A 112 -8.74 13.54 -5.95
C LEU A 112 -8.74 14.95 -6.59
N PRO A 113 -8.26 16.02 -5.90
CA PRO A 113 -8.09 17.33 -6.53
C PRO A 113 -7.18 17.27 -7.75
N CYS A 114 -6.05 16.55 -7.70
CA CYS A 114 -5.16 16.40 -8.86
C CYS A 114 -5.89 15.87 -10.08
N VAL A 115 -6.57 14.71 -9.96
CA VAL A 115 -7.30 14.09 -11.07
C VAL A 115 -8.44 14.98 -11.57
N PHE A 116 -9.12 15.70 -10.67
CA PHE A 116 -10.13 16.69 -11.05
C PHE A 116 -9.52 17.81 -11.91
N PHE A 117 -8.40 18.40 -11.48
CA PHE A 117 -7.72 19.45 -12.24
C PHE A 117 -7.10 18.92 -13.54
N MET A 118 -6.62 17.68 -13.57
CA MET A 118 -6.23 17.02 -14.83
C MET A 118 -7.41 16.97 -15.80
N GLY A 119 -8.61 16.65 -15.30
CA GLY A 119 -9.85 16.69 -16.08
C GLY A 119 -10.20 18.09 -16.59
N VAL A 120 -9.97 19.15 -15.79
CA VAL A 120 -10.15 20.54 -16.23
C VAL A 120 -9.20 20.90 -17.37
N VAL A 121 -7.92 20.50 -17.26
CA VAL A 121 -6.91 20.71 -18.32
C VAL A 121 -7.31 19.97 -19.61
N GLU A 122 -7.72 18.71 -19.49
CA GLU A 122 -8.12 17.91 -20.66
C GLU A 122 -9.45 18.33 -21.25
N GLY A 123 -10.39 18.84 -20.45
CA GLY A 123 -11.70 19.31 -20.92
C GLY A 123 -11.61 20.46 -21.92
N ASN A 124 -10.52 21.24 -21.85
CA ASN A 124 -10.23 22.31 -22.81
C ASN A 124 -9.57 21.80 -24.11
N THR A 125 -9.12 20.54 -24.14
CA THR A 125 -8.60 19.93 -25.37
C THR A 125 -9.75 19.47 -26.27
N LYS A 126 -9.61 19.63 -27.59
CA LYS A 126 -10.61 19.16 -28.56
C LYS A 126 -10.62 17.63 -28.71
N PHE A 127 -9.84 16.88 -27.92
CA PHE A 127 -9.68 15.43 -28.06
C PHE A 127 -11.00 14.67 -27.93
N LEU A 128 -11.85 15.02 -26.95
CA LEU A 128 -13.16 14.38 -26.76
C LEU A 128 -14.12 14.55 -27.97
N LYS A 129 -13.89 15.55 -28.84
CA LYS A 129 -14.67 15.75 -30.07
C LYS A 129 -14.26 14.77 -31.18
N LEU A 130 -13.04 14.24 -31.13
CA LEU A 130 -12.51 13.26 -32.09
C LEU A 130 -12.96 11.82 -31.73
N ILE A 131 -13.50 11.63 -30.54
CA ILE A 131 -13.95 10.33 -30.04
C ILE A 131 -15.32 9.94 -30.62
N SER A 132 -15.41 8.73 -31.15
CA SER A 132 -16.64 8.16 -31.71
C SER A 132 -17.76 7.99 -30.67
N SER A 133 -19.02 7.99 -31.11
CA SER A 133 -20.18 7.80 -30.20
C SER A 133 -20.14 6.45 -29.46
N ASN A 134 -19.66 5.39 -30.11
CA ASN A 134 -19.49 4.08 -29.48
C ASN A 134 -18.47 4.13 -28.34
N PHE A 135 -17.38 4.85 -28.50
CA PHE A 135 -16.38 4.99 -27.44
C PHE A 135 -16.90 5.84 -26.27
N LYS A 136 -17.75 6.84 -26.52
CA LYS A 136 -18.44 7.58 -25.45
C LYS A 136 -19.35 6.68 -24.60
N LYS A 137 -20.03 5.71 -25.22
CA LYS A 137 -20.81 4.70 -24.47
C LYS A 137 -19.91 3.85 -23.57
N LEU A 138 -18.73 3.44 -24.05
CA LEU A 138 -17.75 2.71 -23.25
C LEU A 138 -17.26 3.53 -22.05
N ILE A 139 -17.00 4.83 -22.24
CA ILE A 139 -16.63 5.73 -21.14
C ILE A 139 -17.74 5.76 -20.06
N TRP A 140 -19.01 5.90 -20.45
CA TRP A 140 -20.13 5.89 -19.51
C TRP A 140 -20.28 4.56 -18.77
N ILE A 141 -20.10 3.43 -19.46
CA ILE A 141 -20.08 2.11 -18.83
C ILE A 141 -18.95 2.03 -17.81
N PHE A 142 -17.75 2.49 -18.16
CA PHE A 142 -16.61 2.50 -17.26
C PHE A 142 -16.84 3.37 -16.02
N ILE A 143 -17.41 4.57 -16.18
CA ILE A 143 -17.80 5.45 -15.06
C ILE A 143 -18.81 4.75 -14.15
N PHE A 144 -19.84 4.13 -14.73
CA PHE A 144 -20.85 3.40 -13.96
C PHE A 144 -20.24 2.23 -13.17
N LEU A 145 -19.41 1.41 -13.82
CA LEU A 145 -18.70 0.30 -13.17
C LEU A 145 -17.77 0.79 -12.05
N SER A 146 -17.04 1.88 -12.29
CA SER A 146 -16.19 2.50 -11.27
C SER A 146 -17.00 2.98 -10.07
N LEU A 147 -18.17 3.59 -10.29
CA LEU A 147 -19.04 4.05 -9.21
C LEU A 147 -19.56 2.87 -8.38
N VAL A 148 -20.04 1.81 -9.04
CA VAL A 148 -20.49 0.58 -8.36
C VAL A 148 -19.35 -0.02 -7.54
N LEU A 149 -18.15 -0.12 -8.12
CA LEU A 149 -16.97 -0.64 -7.42
C LEU A 149 -16.60 0.22 -6.21
N SER A 150 -16.64 1.54 -6.33
CA SER A 150 -16.39 2.46 -5.21
C SER A 150 -17.38 2.28 -4.06
N VAL A 151 -18.67 2.05 -4.36
CA VAL A 151 -19.68 1.77 -3.33
C VAL A 151 -19.42 0.43 -2.64
N VAL A 152 -19.06 -0.61 -3.39
CA VAL A 152 -18.72 -1.93 -2.82
C VAL A 152 -17.48 -1.83 -1.92
N VAL A 153 -16.40 -1.23 -2.41
CA VAL A 153 -15.16 -1.02 -1.64
C VAL A 153 -15.42 -0.16 -0.41
N GLY A 154 -16.20 0.92 -0.53
CA GLY A 154 -16.52 1.78 0.61
C GLY A 154 -17.29 1.05 1.72
N ARG A 155 -18.24 0.18 1.35
CA ARG A 155 -18.97 -0.65 2.33
C ARG A 155 -18.06 -1.66 3.03
N GLU A 156 -17.23 -2.37 2.27
CA GLU A 156 -16.27 -3.32 2.87
C GLU A 156 -15.24 -2.61 3.76
N TYR A 157 -14.75 -1.45 3.31
CA TYR A 157 -13.77 -0.66 4.06
C TYR A 157 -14.30 -0.28 5.44
N LEU A 158 -15.51 0.28 5.53
CA LEU A 158 -16.11 0.67 6.83
C LEU A 158 -16.24 -0.52 7.79
N LYS A 159 -16.57 -1.70 7.26
CA LYS A 159 -16.66 -2.92 8.07
C LYS A 159 -15.29 -3.35 8.59
N ILE A 160 -14.32 -3.43 7.68
CA ILE A 160 -12.93 -3.82 8.01
C ILE A 160 -12.28 -2.81 8.95
N GLU A 161 -12.56 -1.52 8.80
CA GLU A 161 -12.04 -0.49 9.69
C GLU A 161 -12.53 -0.69 11.13
N ASN A 162 -13.81 -1.01 11.31
CA ASN A 162 -14.36 -1.32 12.63
C ASN A 162 -13.70 -2.59 13.22
N ASP A 163 -13.59 -3.66 12.43
CA ASP A 163 -12.91 -4.89 12.83
C ASP A 163 -11.45 -4.66 13.21
N PHE A 164 -10.73 -3.86 12.41
CA PHE A 164 -9.33 -3.52 12.67
C PHE A 164 -9.17 -2.71 13.97
N ARG A 165 -10.00 -1.69 14.18
CA ARG A 165 -10.00 -0.90 15.41
C ARG A 165 -10.28 -1.76 16.64
N ALA A 166 -11.26 -2.65 16.56
CA ALA A 166 -11.56 -3.60 17.63
C ALA A 166 -10.34 -4.50 17.92
N SER A 167 -9.70 -5.05 16.89
CA SER A 167 -8.54 -5.95 17.08
C SER A 167 -7.37 -5.27 17.82
N LEU A 168 -7.13 -3.99 17.55
CA LEU A 168 -6.09 -3.23 18.24
C LEU A 168 -6.47 -2.91 19.70
N LEU A 169 -7.74 -2.62 19.97
CA LEU A 169 -8.23 -2.35 21.32
C LEU A 169 -8.19 -3.62 22.18
N GLU A 170 -8.66 -4.74 21.65
CA GLU A 170 -8.68 -6.04 22.33
C GLU A 170 -7.26 -6.58 22.58
N GLU A 171 -6.27 -6.24 21.73
CA GLU A 171 -4.87 -6.60 21.99
C GLU A 171 -4.27 -5.81 23.16
N GLN A 172 -4.59 -4.51 23.24
CA GLN A 172 -4.00 -3.59 24.21
C GLN A 172 -4.71 -3.60 25.57
N PHE A 173 -6.03 -3.84 25.58
CA PHE A 173 -6.87 -3.72 26.75
C PHE A 173 -7.58 -5.04 27.06
N TYR A 174 -7.74 -5.32 28.35
CA TYR A 174 -8.61 -6.39 28.79
C TYR A 174 -10.06 -6.05 28.43
N THR A 175 -10.63 -6.83 27.53
CA THR A 175 -12.04 -6.74 27.12
C THR A 175 -12.75 -7.98 27.63
N LYS A 176 -13.93 -7.83 28.23
CA LYS A 176 -14.70 -8.98 28.71
C LYS A 176 -15.26 -9.75 27.52
N ASP A 177 -15.48 -11.05 27.70
CA ASP A 177 -15.96 -11.94 26.63
C ASP A 177 -17.30 -11.48 26.01
N ASP A 178 -18.18 -10.86 26.79
CA ASP A 178 -19.48 -10.35 26.35
C ASP A 178 -19.40 -8.98 25.63
N GLU A 179 -18.25 -8.31 25.71
CA GLU A 179 -17.97 -7.02 25.06
C GLU A 179 -17.11 -7.18 23.79
N LEU A 180 -16.73 -8.41 23.43
CA LEU A 180 -15.91 -8.70 22.25
C LEU A 180 -16.62 -8.33 20.95
N HIS A 181 -15.86 -7.72 20.04
CA HIS A 181 -16.37 -7.31 18.75
C HIS A 181 -16.72 -8.50 17.85
N GLN A 182 -17.82 -8.38 17.11
CA GLN A 182 -18.23 -9.41 16.14
C GLN A 182 -17.55 -9.18 14.81
N TYR A 183 -16.48 -9.95 14.58
CA TYR A 183 -15.67 -9.88 13.36
C TYR A 183 -16.40 -10.40 12.12
N ALA A 184 -16.13 -9.76 10.98
CA ALA A 184 -16.56 -10.25 9.67
C ALA A 184 -15.95 -11.61 9.33
N SER A 185 -16.73 -12.50 8.71
CA SER A 185 -16.25 -13.81 8.25
C SER A 185 -15.45 -13.75 6.94
N SER A 186 -15.71 -12.78 6.07
CA SER A 186 -15.08 -12.70 4.74
C SER A 186 -15.25 -11.33 4.10
N SER A 187 -14.30 -10.98 3.23
CA SER A 187 -14.38 -9.85 2.28
C SER A 187 -14.21 -10.35 0.85
N LEU A 188 -14.85 -9.66 -0.11
CA LEU A 188 -14.78 -9.99 -1.54
C LEU A 188 -13.58 -9.33 -2.20
N ILE A 189 -13.34 -8.05 -1.90
CA ILE A 189 -12.33 -7.24 -2.60
C ILE A 189 -11.14 -6.98 -1.68
N LEU A 190 -11.40 -6.58 -0.43
CA LEU A 190 -10.36 -6.17 0.52
C LEU A 190 -9.83 -7.37 1.33
N SER A 191 -9.50 -8.46 0.65
CA SER A 191 -9.05 -9.72 1.27
C SER A 191 -7.75 -9.58 2.04
N GLN A 192 -6.83 -8.73 1.58
CA GLN A 192 -5.57 -8.44 2.26
C GLN A 192 -5.77 -7.79 3.63
N TYR A 193 -6.78 -6.93 3.79
CA TYR A 193 -7.08 -6.28 5.06
C TYR A 193 -7.86 -7.20 6.00
N GLN A 194 -8.73 -8.05 5.45
CA GLN A 194 -9.35 -9.11 6.24
C GLN A 194 -8.30 -10.11 6.76
N GLY A 195 -7.32 -10.46 5.92
CA GLY A 195 -6.17 -11.28 6.32
C GLY A 195 -5.35 -10.62 7.43
N LEU A 196 -5.13 -9.30 7.34
CA LEU A 196 -4.49 -8.53 8.40
C LEU A 196 -5.25 -8.66 9.72
N VAL A 197 -6.56 -8.39 9.73
CA VAL A 197 -7.40 -8.54 10.94
C VAL A 197 -7.36 -9.99 11.47
N LYS A 198 -7.43 -11.01 10.60
CA LYS A 198 -7.31 -12.42 10.98
C LYS A 198 -5.99 -12.70 11.70
N VAL A 199 -4.86 -12.25 11.15
CA VAL A 199 -3.53 -12.48 11.75
C VAL A 199 -3.39 -11.74 13.09
N LEU A 200 -3.92 -10.53 13.21
CA LEU A 200 -3.82 -9.75 14.45
C LEU A 200 -4.64 -10.36 15.59
N ARG A 201 -5.82 -10.93 15.31
CA ARG A 201 -6.68 -11.53 16.34
C ARG A 201 -6.31 -12.98 16.69
N THR A 202 -5.58 -13.68 15.84
CA THR A 202 -5.18 -15.07 16.11
C THR A 202 -4.16 -15.08 17.26
N THR A 203 -4.53 -15.73 18.37
CA THR A 203 -3.68 -15.83 19.55
C THR A 203 -2.53 -16.79 19.29
N PRO A 204 -1.26 -16.40 19.50
CA PRO A 204 -0.11 -17.28 19.26
C PRO A 204 -0.09 -18.58 20.08
N SER A 205 -0.85 -18.65 21.18
CA SER A 205 -0.95 -19.83 22.03
C SER A 205 -1.97 -20.86 21.55
N SER A 206 -2.90 -20.50 20.65
CA SER A 206 -3.93 -21.42 20.12
C SER A 206 -3.33 -22.49 19.21
N ASP A 207 -4.16 -23.41 18.72
CA ASP A 207 -3.76 -24.32 17.64
C ASP A 207 -3.50 -23.49 16.38
N ILE A 208 -2.23 -23.41 16.00
CA ILE A 208 -1.75 -22.76 14.78
C ILE A 208 -1.48 -23.87 13.77
N ASP A 209 -2.00 -23.70 12.56
CA ASP A 209 -1.70 -24.56 11.42
C ASP A 209 -0.79 -23.84 10.41
N GLU A 210 -0.36 -24.58 9.39
CA GLU A 210 0.48 -24.06 8.31
C GLU A 210 -0.21 -22.92 7.51
N GLU A 211 -1.54 -22.92 7.41
CA GLU A 211 -2.30 -21.85 6.74
C GLU A 211 -2.17 -20.52 7.50
N ASN A 212 -2.24 -20.56 8.82
CA ASN A 212 -2.07 -19.40 9.67
C ASN A 212 -0.64 -18.85 9.60
N VAL A 213 0.38 -19.71 9.58
CA VAL A 213 1.79 -19.31 9.40
C VAL A 213 1.98 -18.64 8.04
N GLU A 214 1.49 -19.24 6.96
CA GLU A 214 1.61 -18.68 5.62
C GLU A 214 0.85 -17.36 5.48
N SER A 215 -0.34 -17.27 6.07
CA SER A 215 -1.10 -16.02 6.15
C SER A 215 -0.31 -14.93 6.87
N ALA A 216 0.28 -15.25 8.02
CA ALA A 216 1.11 -14.32 8.78
C ALA A 216 2.37 -13.91 7.99
N ARG A 217 2.99 -14.81 7.22
CA ARG A 217 4.11 -14.50 6.33
C ARG A 217 3.73 -13.53 5.22
N ILE A 218 2.55 -13.68 4.61
CA ILE A 218 2.07 -12.79 3.56
C ILE A 218 1.73 -11.41 4.15
N ILE A 219 1.04 -11.39 5.29
CA ILE A 219 0.63 -10.16 5.97
C ILE A 219 1.82 -9.38 6.51
N SER A 220 2.81 -10.04 7.10
CA SER A 220 4.03 -9.38 7.61
C SER A 220 4.83 -8.72 6.49
N LYS A 221 4.87 -9.33 5.29
CA LYS A 221 5.49 -8.74 4.09
C LYS A 221 4.69 -7.57 3.53
N ARG A 222 3.36 -7.69 3.51
CA ARG A 222 2.46 -6.68 2.96
C ARG A 222 2.40 -5.43 3.83
N PHE A 223 2.24 -5.61 5.12
CA PHE A 223 2.16 -4.57 6.13
C PHE A 223 3.37 -4.74 7.03
N PRO A 224 4.53 -4.12 6.73
CA PRO A 224 5.79 -4.36 7.43
C PRO A 224 5.82 -3.75 8.84
N TRP A 225 4.73 -3.78 9.59
CA TRP A 225 4.65 -3.20 10.93
C TRP A 225 5.24 -4.14 11.98
N LEU A 226 5.69 -3.59 13.11
CA LEU A 226 6.29 -4.39 14.17
C LEU A 226 5.34 -5.49 14.66
N ILE A 227 4.06 -5.16 14.80
CA ILE A 227 3.01 -6.09 15.26
C ILE A 227 2.82 -7.29 14.32
N THR A 228 2.78 -7.08 13.00
CA THR A 228 2.55 -8.15 12.01
C THR A 228 3.81 -9.02 11.85
N MET A 229 5.00 -8.41 11.84
CA MET A 229 6.27 -9.13 11.84
C MET A 229 6.44 -9.96 13.10
N ARG A 230 6.07 -9.42 14.27
CA ARG A 230 6.07 -10.13 15.54
C ARG A 230 5.08 -11.29 15.54
N GLN A 231 3.84 -11.10 15.07
CA GLN A 231 2.87 -12.20 14.97
C GLN A 231 3.41 -13.35 14.13
N TYR A 232 4.02 -13.05 12.99
CA TYR A 232 4.66 -14.07 12.16
C TYR A 232 5.79 -14.79 12.91
N TYR A 233 6.68 -14.06 13.59
CA TYR A 233 7.72 -14.65 14.44
C TYR A 233 7.17 -15.60 15.51
N LEU A 234 6.11 -15.20 16.23
CA LEU A 234 5.50 -16.02 17.28
C LEU A 234 4.86 -17.30 16.70
N PHE A 235 4.28 -17.22 15.49
CA PHE A 235 3.70 -18.38 14.82
C PHE A 235 4.80 -19.36 14.39
N LEU A 236 5.94 -18.87 13.93
CA LEU A 236 7.10 -19.71 13.62
C LEU A 236 7.65 -20.42 14.86
N LEU A 237 7.76 -19.71 15.99
CA LEU A 237 8.16 -20.32 17.27
C LEU A 237 7.18 -21.40 17.70
N LYS A 238 5.87 -21.12 17.67
CA LYS A 238 4.84 -22.10 18.04
C LYS A 238 4.92 -23.37 17.19
N MET A 239 5.27 -23.23 15.91
CA MET A 239 5.47 -24.35 14.99
C MET A 239 6.86 -25.01 15.07
N GLY A 240 7.77 -24.52 15.90
CA GLY A 240 9.14 -25.02 15.99
C GLY A 240 10.00 -24.76 14.74
N LYS A 241 9.62 -23.78 13.90
CA LYS A 241 10.38 -23.39 12.69
C LYS A 241 11.53 -22.45 13.04
N CYS A 242 12.53 -22.98 13.73
CA CYS A 242 13.57 -22.17 14.40
C CYS A 242 14.47 -21.38 13.45
N ASP A 243 14.87 -21.95 12.32
CA ASP A 243 15.68 -21.24 11.33
C ASP A 243 14.94 -20.03 10.73
N GLU A 244 13.65 -20.21 10.42
CA GLU A 244 12.79 -19.15 9.92
C GLU A 244 12.53 -18.09 10.99
N ALA A 245 12.31 -18.50 12.24
CA ALA A 245 12.09 -17.58 13.36
C ALA A 245 13.33 -16.70 13.59
N LYS A 246 14.54 -17.29 13.54
CA LYS A 246 15.81 -16.56 13.66
C LYS A 246 16.00 -15.57 12.51
N ASN A 247 15.68 -15.97 11.27
CA ASN A 247 15.75 -15.05 10.14
C ASN A 247 14.74 -13.90 10.29
N GLN A 248 13.53 -14.19 10.77
CA GLN A 248 12.51 -13.17 11.02
C GLN A 248 12.92 -12.20 12.14
N GLU A 249 13.64 -12.67 13.16
CA GLU A 249 14.21 -11.83 14.21
C GLU A 249 15.24 -10.84 13.65
N LEU A 250 16.14 -11.29 12.76
CA LEU A 250 17.11 -10.42 12.07
C LEU A 250 16.41 -9.36 11.21
N ILE A 251 15.29 -9.73 10.56
CA ILE A 251 14.46 -8.78 9.81
C ILE A 251 13.86 -7.74 10.77
N ILE A 252 13.30 -8.16 11.90
CA ILE A 252 12.75 -7.26 12.92
C ILE A 252 13.83 -6.31 13.45
N GLU A 253 15.03 -6.83 13.75
CA GLU A 253 16.17 -6.02 14.21
C GLU A 253 16.58 -4.99 13.17
N SER A 254 16.61 -5.38 11.90
CA SER A 254 16.99 -4.48 10.81
C SER A 254 16.05 -3.27 10.68
N PHE A 255 14.74 -3.47 10.85
CA PHE A 255 13.74 -2.39 10.73
C PHE A 255 13.51 -1.59 12.01
N PHE A 256 13.59 -2.24 13.18
CA PHE A 256 13.14 -1.67 14.45
C PHE A 256 14.24 -1.64 15.52
N GLY A 257 15.45 -2.08 15.17
CA GLY A 257 16.58 -2.18 16.08
C GLY A 257 16.32 -3.12 17.26
N ARG A 258 17.10 -2.92 18.33
CA ARG A 258 16.98 -3.70 19.57
C ARG A 258 15.59 -3.59 20.20
N PHE A 259 14.90 -2.46 20.04
CA PHE A 259 13.54 -2.27 20.53
C PHE A 259 12.57 -3.31 19.94
N GLY A 260 12.67 -3.57 18.63
CA GLY A 260 11.84 -4.57 17.97
C GLY A 260 12.05 -5.98 18.52
N ILE A 261 13.31 -6.37 18.72
CA ILE A 261 13.66 -7.68 19.30
C ILE A 261 13.09 -7.80 20.72
N LEU A 262 13.33 -6.81 21.59
CA LEU A 262 12.83 -6.84 22.97
C LEU A 262 11.30 -6.95 23.02
N LYS A 263 10.58 -6.30 22.09
CA LYS A 263 9.13 -6.45 21.97
C LYS A 263 8.69 -7.82 21.46
N ALA A 264 9.48 -8.48 20.61
CA ALA A 264 9.21 -9.85 20.19
C ALA A 264 9.47 -10.85 21.33
N GLU A 265 10.57 -10.70 22.07
CA GLU A 265 10.91 -11.49 23.27
C GLU A 265 9.85 -11.33 24.38
N GLU A 266 9.40 -10.11 24.66
CA GLU A 266 8.33 -9.84 25.65
C GLU A 266 7.07 -10.65 25.33
N TYR A 267 6.70 -10.74 24.05
CA TYR A 267 5.49 -11.45 23.62
C TYR A 267 5.71 -12.96 23.56
N SER A 268 6.92 -13.45 23.26
CA SER A 268 7.21 -14.88 23.35
C SER A 268 7.11 -15.36 24.80
N ILE A 269 7.53 -14.55 25.78
CA ILE A 269 7.30 -14.80 27.21
C ILE A 269 5.80 -14.77 27.53
N LYS A 270 5.07 -13.73 27.09
CA LYS A 270 3.62 -13.58 27.33
C LYS A 270 2.83 -14.81 26.90
N TYR A 271 3.21 -15.43 25.78
CA TYR A 271 2.53 -16.61 25.24
C TYR A 271 3.20 -17.95 25.58
N ASN A 272 4.18 -17.95 26.50
CA ASN A 272 4.91 -19.16 26.92
C ASN A 272 5.56 -19.93 25.76
N LEU A 273 6.13 -19.19 24.80
CA LEU A 273 6.85 -19.69 23.63
C LEU A 273 8.38 -19.64 23.80
N THR A 274 8.86 -19.25 24.98
CA THR A 274 10.29 -19.22 25.31
C THR A 274 10.88 -20.63 25.34
N GLY A 275 12.06 -20.80 24.77
CA GLY A 275 12.82 -22.06 24.84
C GLY A 275 12.48 -23.11 23.78
N ILE A 276 11.51 -22.84 22.90
CA ILE A 276 11.18 -23.77 21.79
C ILE A 276 12.34 -23.89 20.80
N CYS A 277 13.06 -22.78 20.57
CA CYS A 277 14.14 -22.68 19.59
C CYS A 277 15.50 -22.33 20.23
N ASN A 278 15.69 -22.68 21.51
CA ASN A 278 16.96 -22.54 22.22
C ASN A 278 17.99 -23.60 21.79
#